data_AF-A0A0P7UE03-F1
#
_entry.id   AF-A0A0P7UE03-F1
#
_cell.length_a   1.000
_cell.length_b   1.000
_cell.length_c   1.000
_cell.angle_alpha   90.00
_cell.angle_beta   90.00
_cell.angle_gamma   90.00
#
_symmetry.space_group_name_H-M   'P 1'
#
loop_
_entity.id
_entity.type
_entity.pdbx_description
1 polymer ?
#
loop_
_entity_poly.entity_id
_entity_poly.type
_entity_poly.pdbx_seq_one_letter_code
_entity_poly.pdbx_strand_id
1 'polypeptide(L)'
;MFEAVTDKPETKVKWQRDSIDIVASEKYVISAEGRNHSLTIRNISKEDDVVYAVIAGTSKVKFELKVNTVEEKIKDGTNIASALAEAPTLTEAPSSSSTPADAAAQHEAHVPEDCAGQEGFPESQHPDTRQDLTGLFLEKPQSSEVTEGENITFVAKVGSANLLKKPTVRWFKGKWMDLASKAGKHLQLKELYDRNSKVYTFEMHIIGAKANFAGGYRCEVSSKDKFDSCNFDLMVHGV
;
A
#
# COMPACT_ATOMS: atom_id res chain seq x y z
N MET A 1 10.94 -14.20 -4.88
CA MET A 1 10.20 -13.56 -5.98
C MET A 1 8.73 -13.90 -5.78
N PHE A 2 7.85 -12.93 -5.98
CA PHE A 2 6.40 -13.11 -5.90
C PHE A 2 5.78 -12.96 -7.28
N GLU A 3 4.74 -13.74 -7.55
CA GLU A 3 4.08 -13.79 -8.85
C GLU A 3 2.58 -13.62 -8.68
N ALA A 4 1.96 -12.93 -9.62
CA ALA A 4 0.52 -12.74 -9.69
C ALA A 4 0.06 -12.91 -11.14
N VAL A 5 -1.05 -13.60 -11.33
CA VAL A 5 -1.69 -13.80 -12.64
C VAL A 5 -3.03 -13.07 -12.65
N THR A 6 -3.30 -12.30 -13.70
CA THR A 6 -4.58 -11.61 -13.89
C THR A 6 -5.47 -12.32 -14.90
N ASP A 7 -6.77 -12.25 -14.69
CA ASP A 7 -7.76 -12.87 -15.60
C ASP A 7 -7.77 -12.19 -16.98
N LYS A 8 -7.51 -10.88 -17.02
CA LYS A 8 -7.48 -10.09 -18.25
C LYS A 8 -6.04 -9.74 -18.65
N PRO A 9 -5.67 -9.94 -19.93
CA PRO A 9 -4.41 -9.40 -20.46
C PRO A 9 -4.43 -7.87 -20.34
N GLU A 10 -3.25 -7.26 -20.13
CA GLU A 10 -3.06 -5.80 -19.96
C GLU A 10 -3.61 -5.20 -18.66
N THR A 11 -4.00 -6.03 -17.69
CA THR A 11 -4.38 -5.53 -16.36
C THR A 11 -3.17 -4.93 -15.67
N LYS A 12 -3.25 -3.66 -15.27
CA LYS A 12 -2.19 -3.05 -14.47
C LYS A 12 -2.24 -3.57 -13.04
N VAL A 13 -1.12 -4.12 -12.60
CA VAL A 13 -0.92 -4.62 -11.25
C VAL A 13 0.02 -3.71 -10.49
N LYS A 14 -0.28 -3.53 -9.20
CA LYS A 14 0.44 -2.65 -8.29
C LYS A 14 0.82 -3.43 -7.05
N TRP A 15 2.07 -3.31 -6.63
CA TRP A 15 2.61 -3.98 -5.45
C TRP A 15 2.70 -2.98 -4.28
N GLN A 16 2.48 -3.45 -3.05
CA GLN A 16 2.59 -2.66 -1.83
C GLN A 16 3.41 -3.41 -0.76
N ARG A 17 4.13 -2.66 0.08
CA ARG A 17 4.83 -3.08 1.29
C ARG A 17 4.28 -2.25 2.45
N ASP A 18 3.76 -2.88 3.50
CA ASP A 18 3.15 -2.18 4.65
C ASP A 18 2.09 -1.14 4.28
N SER A 19 1.35 -1.39 3.19
CA SER A 19 0.35 -0.48 2.61
C SER A 19 0.94 0.73 1.86
N ILE A 20 2.26 0.81 1.72
CA ILE A 20 2.98 1.78 0.90
C ILE A 20 3.25 1.17 -0.47
N ASP A 21 3.08 1.96 -1.53
CA ASP A 21 3.30 1.48 -2.89
C ASP A 21 4.76 1.20 -3.19
N ILE A 22 5.03 0.02 -3.72
CA ILE A 22 6.35 -0.36 -4.18
C ILE A 22 6.54 0.19 -5.58
N VAL A 23 7.59 0.99 -5.74
CA VAL A 23 8.04 1.50 -7.04
C VAL A 23 9.27 0.73 -7.44
N ALA A 24 9.39 0.44 -8.74
CA ALA A 24 10.56 -0.23 -9.28
C ALA A 24 11.83 0.55 -8.92
N SER A 25 12.76 -0.14 -8.27
CA SER A 25 14.02 0.41 -7.76
C SER A 25 15.08 -0.70 -7.73
N GLU A 26 16.28 -0.38 -7.26
CA GLU A 26 17.33 -1.37 -7.08
C GLU A 26 16.93 -2.48 -6.08
N LYS A 27 16.14 -2.13 -5.06
CA LYS A 27 15.58 -3.07 -4.07
C LYS A 27 14.43 -3.90 -4.63
N TYR A 28 13.58 -3.30 -5.47
CA TYR A 28 12.34 -3.91 -5.95
C TYR A 28 12.29 -3.93 -7.48
N VAL A 29 12.41 -5.11 -8.07
CA VAL A 29 12.24 -5.29 -9.52
C VAL A 29 10.81 -5.72 -9.80
N ILE A 30 10.09 -4.91 -10.59
CA ILE A 30 8.71 -5.20 -10.99
C ILE A 30 8.71 -5.53 -12.49
N SER A 31 8.09 -6.65 -12.86
CA SER A 31 7.86 -7.01 -14.25
C SER A 31 6.38 -7.28 -14.51
N ALA A 32 5.94 -6.99 -15.73
CA ALA A 32 4.58 -7.23 -16.20
C ALA A 32 4.62 -7.67 -17.66
N GLU A 33 4.21 -8.91 -17.92
CA GLU A 33 4.14 -9.50 -19.25
C GLU A 33 2.77 -10.14 -19.48
N GLY A 34 1.93 -9.46 -20.26
CA GLY A 34 0.59 -9.92 -20.58
C GLY A 34 -0.32 -10.03 -19.36
N ARG A 35 -0.44 -11.25 -18.82
CA ARG A 35 -1.22 -11.60 -17.62
C ARG A 35 -0.35 -11.91 -16.41
N ASN A 36 0.95 -12.07 -16.60
CA ASN A 36 1.88 -12.45 -15.55
C ASN A 36 2.59 -11.21 -15.03
N HIS A 37 2.57 -11.05 -13.71
CA HIS A 37 3.20 -9.96 -13.01
C HIS A 37 4.11 -10.53 -11.94
N SER A 38 5.29 -9.95 -11.77
CA SER A 38 6.23 -10.38 -10.75
C SER A 38 6.84 -9.21 -9.97
N LEU A 39 7.14 -9.49 -8.70
CA LEU A 39 7.89 -8.63 -7.80
C LEU A 39 9.08 -9.41 -7.25
N THR A 40 10.29 -8.96 -7.55
CA THR A 40 11.52 -9.49 -6.97
C THR A 40 12.09 -8.49 -5.98
N ILE A 41 12.20 -8.92 -4.72
CA ILE A 41 12.84 -8.16 -3.64
C ILE A 41 14.30 -8.61 -3.57
N ARG A 42 15.23 -7.67 -3.77
CA ARG A 42 16.67 -7.93 -3.67
C ARG A 42 17.15 -7.70 -2.24
N ASN A 43 18.23 -8.38 -1.85
CA ASN A 43 18.87 -8.24 -0.53
C ASN A 43 17.87 -8.35 0.63
N ILE A 44 17.13 -9.46 0.72
CA ILE A 44 16.12 -9.67 1.77
C ILE A 44 16.79 -9.60 3.15
N SER A 45 16.26 -8.75 4.02
CA SER A 45 16.71 -8.49 5.38
C SER A 45 15.55 -8.68 6.36
N LYS A 46 15.82 -8.71 7.68
CA LYS A 46 14.74 -8.78 8.69
C LYS A 46 13.73 -7.63 8.59
N GLU A 47 14.10 -6.50 8.01
CA GLU A 47 13.21 -5.37 7.76
C GLU A 47 12.21 -5.60 6.63
N ASP A 48 12.45 -6.61 5.80
CA ASP A 48 11.54 -7.03 4.74
C ASP A 48 10.52 -8.07 5.24
N ASP A 49 10.56 -8.47 6.53
CA ASP A 49 9.56 -9.33 7.19
C ASP A 49 8.30 -8.52 7.49
N VAL A 50 7.54 -8.23 6.44
CA VAL A 50 6.40 -7.33 6.48
C VAL A 50 5.29 -7.82 5.57
N VAL A 51 4.14 -7.15 5.63
CA VAL A 51 2.98 -7.49 4.80
C VAL A 51 3.16 -6.88 3.41
N TYR A 52 3.12 -7.74 2.40
CA TYR A 52 3.07 -7.33 1.01
C TYR A 52 1.64 -7.47 0.48
N ALA A 53 1.32 -6.68 -0.53
CA ALA A 53 0.05 -6.81 -1.24
C ALA A 53 0.23 -6.61 -2.73
N VAL A 54 -0.63 -7.29 -3.50
CA VAL A 54 -0.77 -7.10 -4.94
C VAL A 54 -2.19 -6.65 -5.24
N ILE A 55 -2.32 -5.59 -6.04
CA ILE A 55 -3.58 -4.93 -6.37
C ILE A 55 -3.76 -4.92 -7.88
N ALA A 56 -4.86 -5.47 -8.35
CA ALA A 56 -5.26 -5.51 -9.75
C ALA A 56 -6.70 -4.98 -9.87
N GLY A 57 -6.86 -3.73 -10.31
CA GLY A 57 -8.17 -3.07 -10.36
C GLY A 57 -8.84 -3.02 -8.98
N THR A 58 -9.94 -3.75 -8.80
CA THR A 58 -10.69 -3.84 -7.53
C THR A 58 -10.25 -4.99 -6.62
N SER A 59 -9.36 -5.86 -7.11
CA SER A 59 -8.89 -7.04 -6.38
C SER A 59 -7.59 -6.72 -5.65
N LYS A 60 -7.54 -7.04 -4.35
CA LYS A 60 -6.34 -6.91 -3.52
C LYS A 60 -6.08 -8.21 -2.78
N VAL A 61 -4.89 -8.76 -2.96
CA VAL A 61 -4.41 -9.95 -2.25
C VAL A 61 -3.25 -9.51 -1.36
N LYS A 62 -3.26 -9.93 -0.10
CA LYS A 62 -2.18 -9.65 0.87
C LYS A 62 -1.52 -10.95 1.28
N PHE A 63 -0.22 -10.91 1.49
CA PHE A 63 0.58 -12.02 1.97
C PHE A 63 1.73 -11.50 2.83
N GLU A 64 2.21 -12.34 3.75
CA GLU A 64 3.32 -12.00 4.65
C GLU A 64 4.61 -12.62 4.11
N LEU A 65 5.68 -11.82 4.00
CA LEU A 65 7.02 -12.34 3.81
C LEU A 65 7.61 -12.60 5.19
N LYS A 66 8.01 -13.83 5.49
CA LYS A 66 8.75 -14.16 6.71
C LYS A 66 10.21 -14.42 6.39
N VAL A 67 11.12 -13.70 7.05
CA VAL A 67 12.55 -13.81 6.79
C VAL A 67 13.18 -14.72 7.83
N ASN A 68 13.27 -16.01 7.50
CA ASN A 68 13.99 -16.97 8.33
C ASN A 68 15.49 -16.73 8.20
N THR A 69 16.09 -16.16 9.23
CA THR A 69 17.56 -16.13 9.36
C THR A 69 18.02 -17.53 9.71
N VAL A 70 18.61 -18.23 8.75
CA VAL A 70 19.29 -19.49 9.04
C VAL A 70 20.56 -19.12 9.81
N GLU A 71 20.48 -19.14 11.13
CA GLU A 71 21.66 -19.09 11.99
C GLU A 71 22.41 -20.40 11.79
N GLU A 72 23.44 -20.40 10.93
CA GLU A 72 24.42 -21.48 10.91
C GLU A 72 25.18 -21.49 12.24
N LYS A 73 24.65 -22.24 13.22
CA LYS A 73 25.46 -22.77 14.30
C LYS A 73 26.42 -23.79 13.69
N ILE A 74 27.62 -23.33 13.36
CA ILE A 74 28.76 -24.22 13.12
C ILE A 74 28.97 -25.05 14.39
N LYS A 75 28.78 -26.36 14.28
CA LYS A 75 29.35 -27.36 15.20
C LYS A 75 30.00 -28.46 14.38
N ASP A 76 31.25 -28.71 14.73
CA ASP A 76 32.22 -29.64 14.18
C ASP A 76 31.71 -31.03 13.77
N GLY A 77 32.19 -31.46 12.60
CA GLY A 77 32.92 -32.72 12.39
C GLY A 77 32.19 -34.07 12.55
N THR A 78 31.96 -34.77 11.43
CA THR A 78 32.56 -36.10 11.08
C THR A 78 31.75 -36.82 9.97
N ASN A 79 32.48 -37.16 8.89
CA ASN A 79 32.19 -38.08 7.78
C ASN A 79 31.73 -39.50 8.27
N ILE A 80 31.13 -40.46 7.55
CA ILE A 80 30.89 -40.76 6.13
C ILE A 80 29.90 -41.96 6.06
N ALA A 81 29.09 -41.99 4.98
CA ALA A 81 28.67 -43.13 4.15
C ALA A 81 27.47 -44.06 4.51
N SER A 82 26.67 -44.24 3.43
CA SER A 82 25.92 -45.45 3.00
C SER A 82 24.45 -45.58 3.46
N ALA A 83 23.44 -46.01 2.69
CA ALA A 83 23.11 -46.15 1.26
C ALA A 83 21.68 -46.77 1.20
N LEU A 84 20.83 -46.37 0.21
CA LEU A 84 19.58 -47.02 -0.30
C LEU A 84 18.44 -47.32 0.71
N ALA A 85 17.12 -47.18 0.50
CA ALA A 85 16.17 -46.90 -0.59
C ALA A 85 14.90 -46.30 0.12
N GLU A 86 13.91 -45.61 -0.45
CA GLU A 86 13.01 -45.84 -1.60
C GLU A 86 12.32 -44.50 -1.99
N ALA A 87 11.89 -44.38 -3.26
CA ALA A 87 11.17 -43.23 -3.84
C ALA A 87 9.63 -43.32 -3.56
N PRO A 88 8.76 -42.32 -3.89
CA PRO A 88 8.53 -41.87 -5.28
C PRO A 88 8.26 -40.35 -5.53
N THR A 89 8.82 -39.87 -6.66
CA THR A 89 8.32 -38.95 -7.73
C THR A 89 7.25 -37.88 -7.41
N LEU A 90 7.35 -36.61 -7.85
CA LEU A 90 7.39 -36.08 -9.24
C LEU A 90 7.97 -34.65 -9.17
N THR A 91 8.84 -34.15 -10.05
CA THR A 91 8.52 -33.50 -11.35
C THR A 91 9.79 -32.73 -11.75
N GLU A 92 10.27 -32.80 -13.01
CA GLU A 92 11.02 -31.72 -13.71
C GLU A 92 11.32 -32.14 -15.17
N ALA A 93 10.94 -31.32 -16.16
CA ALA A 93 11.76 -30.39 -16.96
C ALA A 93 12.28 -31.04 -18.27
N PRO A 94 12.69 -30.27 -19.31
CA PRO A 94 14.02 -29.63 -19.30
C PRO A 94 13.99 -28.17 -19.80
N SER A 95 14.74 -27.21 -19.25
CA SER A 95 16.21 -27.04 -19.10
C SER A 95 16.92 -26.51 -20.35
N SER A 96 17.71 -25.44 -20.19
CA SER A 96 19.13 -25.28 -20.61
C SER A 96 19.51 -23.76 -20.66
N SER A 97 20.33 -23.25 -19.73
CA SER A 97 21.83 -23.11 -19.74
C SER A 97 22.31 -21.84 -20.49
N SER A 98 23.34 -21.05 -20.16
CA SER A 98 24.60 -21.20 -19.41
C SER A 98 25.32 -19.82 -19.22
N THR A 99 26.30 -19.80 -18.29
CA THR A 99 27.39 -18.86 -17.84
C THR A 99 28.38 -18.32 -18.93
N PRO A 100 29.53 -17.59 -18.67
CA PRO A 100 30.10 -16.80 -17.50
C PRO A 100 30.92 -15.49 -17.86
N ALA A 101 31.63 -14.90 -16.85
CA ALA A 101 32.83 -14.00 -16.87
C ALA A 101 32.61 -12.48 -17.16
N ASP A 102 33.24 -11.48 -16.53
CA ASP A 102 34.66 -11.23 -16.18
C ASP A 102 34.79 -10.13 -15.05
N ALA A 103 35.99 -9.60 -14.81
CA ALA A 103 36.65 -9.28 -13.55
C ALA A 103 36.75 -7.79 -13.11
N ALA A 104 37.39 -7.61 -11.94
CA ALA A 104 38.07 -6.42 -11.35
C ALA A 104 37.20 -5.33 -10.67
N ALA A 105 37.26 -5.11 -9.34
CA ALA A 105 38.30 -4.40 -8.54
C ALA A 105 38.35 -2.88 -8.92
N GLN A 106 38.31 -1.84 -8.06
CA GLN A 106 38.75 -1.59 -6.67
C GLN A 106 38.08 -0.29 -6.11
N HIS A 107 38.20 -0.08 -4.79
CA HIS A 107 38.42 1.18 -3.99
C HIS A 107 38.35 2.55 -4.73
N GLU A 108 37.91 3.69 -4.17
CA GLU A 108 38.14 4.23 -2.83
C GLU A 108 37.30 5.52 -2.64
N ALA A 109 37.12 5.94 -1.40
CA ALA A 109 36.41 7.15 -0.98
C ALA A 109 37.17 8.44 -1.33
N HIS A 110 36.45 9.53 -1.62
CA HIS A 110 36.90 10.87 -1.21
C HIS A 110 35.74 11.88 -1.18
N VAL A 111 35.38 12.28 0.04
CA VAL A 111 34.76 13.57 0.34
C VAL A 111 35.89 14.59 0.43
N PRO A 112 35.68 15.83 -0.02
CA PRO A 112 35.93 16.90 0.95
C PRO A 112 34.85 17.99 0.93
N GLU A 113 34.47 18.38 2.14
CA GLU A 113 33.83 19.65 2.50
C GLU A 113 34.77 20.84 2.21
N ASP A 114 34.21 21.96 1.74
CA ASP A 114 34.56 23.29 2.24
C ASP A 114 33.38 24.27 2.05
N CYS A 115 33.40 25.31 2.89
CA CYS A 115 32.29 25.95 3.58
C CYS A 115 31.67 27.20 2.90
N ALA A 116 30.47 27.52 3.40
CA ALA A 116 29.91 28.84 3.69
C ALA A 116 29.12 29.61 2.59
N GLY A 117 27.81 29.72 2.86
CA GLY A 117 26.89 30.70 2.29
C GLY A 117 25.48 30.49 2.86
N GLN A 118 25.18 31.17 3.96
CA GLN A 118 23.95 31.10 4.76
C GLN A 118 22.85 31.94 4.10
N GLU A 119 21.65 31.40 3.83
CA GLU A 119 20.34 32.09 3.94
C GLU A 119 19.24 31.04 4.15
N GLY A 120 18.39 31.26 5.15
CA GLY A 120 17.42 30.29 5.64
C GLY A 120 16.24 30.07 4.71
N PHE A 121 15.85 28.81 4.54
CA PHE A 121 14.49 28.41 4.16
C PHE A 121 14.07 27.25 5.08
N PRO A 122 12.90 27.35 5.74
CA PRO A 122 12.44 26.32 6.65
C PRO A 122 12.00 25.09 5.85
N GLU A 123 12.40 23.93 6.35
CA GLU A 123 11.68 22.66 6.30
C GLU A 123 10.63 22.56 5.19
N SER A 124 11.08 22.14 4.01
CA SER A 124 10.18 21.61 3.00
C SER A 124 9.48 20.38 3.58
N GLN A 125 8.33 20.62 4.21
CA GLN A 125 7.22 19.69 4.24
C GLN A 125 7.13 19.12 2.83
N HIS A 126 7.62 17.90 2.62
CA HIS A 126 7.33 17.19 1.39
C HIS A 126 5.82 17.00 1.38
N PRO A 127 5.05 17.66 0.49
CA PRO A 127 3.68 17.23 0.29
C PRO A 127 3.79 15.83 -0.31
N ASP A 128 3.16 14.86 0.34
CA ASP A 128 2.90 13.51 -0.16
C ASP A 128 2.11 13.61 -1.48
N THR A 129 2.81 13.96 -2.55
CA THR A 129 2.26 14.30 -3.87
C THR A 129 2.02 13.06 -4.72
N ARG A 130 2.15 11.87 -4.12
CA ARG A 130 2.06 10.58 -4.84
C ARG A 130 0.70 9.88 -4.72
N GLN A 131 -0.26 10.41 -3.98
CA GLN A 131 -1.57 9.78 -3.76
C GLN A 131 -2.77 10.54 -4.37
N ASP A 132 -2.56 11.70 -5.00
CA ASP A 132 -3.62 12.56 -5.57
C ASP A 132 -3.74 12.46 -7.11
N LEU A 133 -3.84 11.24 -7.65
CA LEU A 133 -3.54 11.02 -9.07
C LEU A 133 -4.73 10.60 -9.96
N THR A 134 -5.98 10.64 -9.48
CA THR A 134 -7.14 10.36 -10.37
C THR A 134 -8.21 11.46 -10.43
N GLY A 135 -8.20 12.42 -9.50
CA GLY A 135 -9.07 13.60 -9.56
C GLY A 135 -10.57 13.26 -9.51
N LEU A 136 -10.95 12.19 -8.82
CA LEU A 136 -12.37 11.90 -8.58
C LEU A 136 -12.93 12.80 -7.49
N PHE A 137 -12.15 13.08 -6.45
CA PHE A 137 -12.55 14.02 -5.42
C PHE A 137 -12.62 15.44 -5.98
N LEU A 138 -13.78 16.07 -5.82
CA LEU A 138 -13.93 17.53 -5.87
C LEU A 138 -13.63 18.16 -4.51
N GLU A 139 -13.95 17.44 -3.43
CA GLU A 139 -13.66 17.86 -2.05
C GLU A 139 -13.25 16.62 -1.27
N LYS A 140 -12.08 16.70 -0.61
CA LYS A 140 -11.59 15.64 0.26
C LYS A 140 -12.01 15.93 1.71
N PRO A 141 -12.33 14.90 2.50
CA PRO A 141 -12.47 15.01 3.93
C PRO A 141 -11.25 15.68 4.55
N GLN A 142 -11.48 16.63 5.44
CA GLN A 142 -10.43 17.37 6.13
C GLN A 142 -10.16 16.75 7.49
N SER A 143 -8.89 16.69 7.89
CA SER A 143 -8.53 16.34 9.27
C SER A 143 -9.11 17.36 10.23
N SER A 144 -9.61 16.90 11.37
CA SER A 144 -10.30 17.77 12.32
C SER A 144 -10.16 17.29 13.76
N GLU A 145 -10.45 18.17 14.69
CA GLU A 145 -10.42 17.92 16.12
C GLU A 145 -11.77 18.25 16.76
N VAL A 146 -12.11 17.54 17.83
CA VAL A 146 -13.41 17.66 18.48
C VAL A 146 -13.29 17.31 19.97
N THR A 147 -14.16 17.87 20.82
CA THR A 147 -14.22 17.48 22.23
C THR A 147 -15.06 16.21 22.40
N GLU A 148 -14.72 15.36 23.38
CA GLU A 148 -15.51 14.19 23.70
C GLU A 148 -16.98 14.58 23.96
N GLY A 149 -17.91 13.89 23.28
CA GLY A 149 -19.34 14.14 23.35
C GLY A 149 -19.92 14.99 22.22
N GLU A 150 -19.10 15.69 21.43
CA GLU A 150 -19.63 16.50 20.31
C GLU A 150 -19.84 15.67 19.03
N ASN A 151 -20.51 16.28 18.05
CA ASN A 151 -20.78 15.65 16.76
C ASN A 151 -19.85 16.24 15.69
N ILE A 152 -19.37 15.40 14.79
CA ILE A 152 -18.54 15.83 13.66
C ILE A 152 -18.94 15.11 12.38
N THR A 153 -18.87 15.84 11.25
CA THR A 153 -19.15 15.31 9.92
C THR A 153 -17.95 15.49 9.01
N PHE A 154 -17.53 14.41 8.39
CA PHE A 154 -16.52 14.41 7.34
C PHE A 154 -17.20 14.28 5.98
N VAL A 155 -16.77 15.10 5.02
CA VAL A 155 -17.43 15.24 3.72
C VAL A 155 -16.45 14.90 2.59
N ALA A 156 -16.87 14.02 1.69
CA ALA A 156 -16.21 13.76 0.42
C ALA A 156 -17.16 14.10 -0.73
N LYS A 157 -16.74 14.97 -1.66
CA LYS A 157 -17.53 15.31 -2.86
C LYS A 157 -16.87 14.74 -4.10
N VAL A 158 -17.68 14.22 -5.01
CA VAL A 158 -17.23 13.57 -6.26
C VAL A 158 -18.08 14.08 -7.42
N GLY A 159 -17.43 14.56 -8.48
CA GLY A 159 -18.12 15.08 -9.65
C GLY A 159 -18.67 13.97 -10.53
N SER A 160 -19.90 14.11 -11.03
CA SER A 160 -20.55 13.10 -11.87
C SER A 160 -20.39 13.33 -13.37
N ALA A 161 -19.83 14.46 -13.80
CA ALA A 161 -19.75 14.85 -15.22
C ALA A 161 -19.02 13.82 -16.10
N ASN A 162 -18.00 13.16 -15.53
CA ASN A 162 -17.19 12.15 -16.23
C ASN A 162 -17.46 10.72 -15.75
N LEU A 163 -18.54 10.49 -15.00
CA LEU A 163 -18.85 9.19 -14.42
C LEU A 163 -19.97 8.50 -15.19
N LEU A 164 -19.68 7.33 -15.75
CA LEU A 164 -20.68 6.47 -16.38
C LEU A 164 -21.61 5.79 -15.37
N LYS A 165 -21.13 5.59 -14.14
CA LYS A 165 -21.84 4.93 -13.05
C LYS A 165 -21.68 5.72 -11.78
N LYS A 166 -22.66 5.54 -10.89
CA LYS A 166 -22.62 6.01 -9.50
C LYS A 166 -21.28 5.57 -8.86
N PRO A 167 -20.48 6.51 -8.33
CA PRO A 167 -19.25 6.16 -7.62
C PRO A 167 -19.60 5.43 -6.32
N THR A 168 -18.74 4.52 -5.88
CA THR A 168 -18.87 3.83 -4.59
C THR A 168 -17.84 4.37 -3.63
N VAL A 169 -18.27 4.67 -2.39
CA VAL A 169 -17.37 5.15 -1.34
C VAL A 169 -17.25 4.13 -0.21
N ARG A 170 -16.03 3.97 0.29
CA ARG A 170 -15.71 3.20 1.49
C ARG A 170 -14.93 4.06 2.47
N TRP A 171 -15.26 3.93 3.74
CA TRP A 171 -14.61 4.63 4.84
C TRP A 171 -13.92 3.62 5.74
N PHE A 172 -12.67 3.88 6.09
CA PHE A 172 -11.86 3.03 6.95
C PHE A 172 -11.31 3.80 8.13
N LYS A 173 -11.15 3.12 9.26
CA LYS A 173 -10.38 3.59 10.42
C LYS A 173 -9.15 2.72 10.65
N GLY A 174 -7.99 3.35 10.81
CA GLY A 174 -6.71 2.66 11.00
C GLY A 174 -6.39 1.70 9.85
N LYS A 175 -5.72 0.58 10.18
CA LYS A 175 -5.19 -0.33 9.16
C LYS A 175 -6.28 -1.00 8.31
N TRP A 176 -7.40 -1.46 8.88
CA TRP A 176 -8.40 -2.24 8.13
C TRP A 176 -9.86 -2.15 8.60
N MET A 177 -10.21 -1.25 9.53
CA MET A 177 -11.58 -1.23 10.07
C MET A 177 -12.54 -0.63 9.03
N ASP A 178 -13.36 -1.46 8.39
CA ASP A 178 -14.46 -0.99 7.55
C ASP A 178 -15.56 -0.37 8.41
N LEU A 179 -15.84 0.91 8.14
CA LEU A 179 -16.83 1.70 8.87
C LEU A 179 -18.26 1.45 8.40
N ALA A 180 -18.47 0.87 7.21
CA ALA A 180 -19.80 0.48 6.77
C ALA A 180 -20.43 -0.55 7.70
N SER A 181 -19.63 -1.51 8.20
CA SER A 181 -20.06 -2.50 9.20
C SER A 181 -20.26 -1.93 10.61
N LYS A 182 -19.86 -0.66 10.84
CA LYS A 182 -20.01 0.05 12.11
C LYS A 182 -21.08 1.14 12.05
N ALA A 183 -21.74 1.30 10.91
CA ALA A 183 -22.82 2.26 10.76
C ALA A 183 -23.98 1.93 11.73
N GLY A 184 -24.44 2.94 12.47
CA GLY A 184 -25.40 2.81 13.55
C GLY A 184 -25.54 4.11 14.34
N LYS A 185 -25.79 4.01 15.66
CA LYS A 185 -26.09 5.17 16.50
C LYS A 185 -24.98 6.22 16.55
N HIS A 186 -23.72 5.78 16.65
CA HIS A 186 -22.56 6.68 16.85
C HIS A 186 -21.82 7.02 15.57
N LEU A 187 -22.13 6.31 14.48
CA LEU A 187 -21.47 6.49 13.20
C LEU A 187 -22.52 6.35 12.10
N GLN A 188 -22.78 7.37 11.32
CA GLN A 188 -23.75 7.31 10.22
C GLN A 188 -23.08 7.66 8.90
N LEU A 189 -23.29 6.82 7.90
CA LEU A 189 -22.82 7.06 6.54
C LEU A 189 -24.00 7.49 5.70
N LYS A 190 -23.89 8.64 5.07
CA LYS A 190 -24.94 9.21 4.23
C LYS A 190 -24.39 9.51 2.85
N GLU A 191 -25.22 9.26 1.85
CA GLU A 191 -24.90 9.54 0.46
C GLU A 191 -26.01 10.39 -0.14
N LEU A 192 -25.62 11.48 -0.78
CA LEU A 192 -26.48 12.45 -1.41
C LEU A 192 -26.00 12.69 -2.84
N TYR A 193 -26.93 12.97 -3.76
CA TYR A 193 -26.60 13.38 -5.12
C TYR A 193 -27.39 14.63 -5.47
N ASP A 194 -26.68 15.69 -5.80
CA ASP A 194 -27.28 16.91 -6.32
C ASP A 194 -27.26 16.90 -7.85
N ARG A 195 -28.47 16.82 -8.44
CA ARG A 195 -28.66 16.79 -9.89
C ARG A 195 -28.33 18.12 -10.56
N ASN A 196 -28.40 19.23 -9.82
CA ASN A 196 -28.13 20.57 -10.34
C ASN A 196 -26.62 20.81 -10.47
N SER A 197 -25.86 20.55 -9.41
CA SER A 197 -24.40 20.66 -9.43
C SER A 197 -23.70 19.44 -10.04
N LYS A 198 -24.41 18.33 -10.26
CA LYS A 198 -23.83 17.05 -10.74
C LYS A 198 -22.76 16.54 -9.77
N VAL A 199 -23.02 16.64 -8.47
CA VAL A 199 -22.07 16.25 -7.41
C VAL A 199 -22.69 15.18 -6.53
N TYR A 200 -21.93 14.11 -6.29
CA TYR A 200 -22.17 13.16 -5.22
C TYR A 200 -21.50 13.65 -3.95
N THR A 201 -22.24 13.71 -2.85
CA THR A 201 -21.75 14.09 -1.52
C THR A 201 -21.87 12.89 -0.59
N PHE A 202 -20.74 12.45 -0.06
CA PHE A 202 -20.64 11.35 0.89
C PHE A 202 -20.25 11.92 2.25
N GLU A 203 -21.09 11.66 3.25
CA GLU A 203 -20.92 12.20 4.59
C GLU A 203 -20.72 11.05 5.58
N MET A 204 -19.66 11.14 6.38
CA MET A 204 -19.43 10.30 7.54
C MET A 204 -19.67 11.12 8.80
N HIS A 205 -20.74 10.80 9.53
CA HIS A 205 -21.10 11.46 10.77
C HIS A 205 -20.64 10.63 11.95
N ILE A 206 -19.92 11.26 12.88
CA ILE A 206 -19.63 10.71 14.20
C ILE A 206 -20.48 11.49 15.20
N ILE A 207 -21.33 10.77 15.93
CA ILE A 207 -22.29 11.36 16.87
C ILE A 207 -21.88 10.98 18.29
N GLY A 208 -21.63 11.99 19.12
CA GLY A 208 -21.07 11.82 20.45
C GLY A 208 -19.67 11.23 20.37
N ALA A 209 -18.71 12.04 19.91
CA ALA A 209 -17.33 11.65 19.72
C ALA A 209 -16.75 11.06 21.00
N LYS A 210 -15.98 9.97 20.89
CA LYS A 210 -15.34 9.28 22.02
C LYS A 210 -13.86 9.18 21.78
N ALA A 211 -13.06 9.07 22.83
CA ALA A 211 -11.61 8.92 22.70
C ALA A 211 -11.20 7.77 21.74
N ASN A 212 -11.95 6.65 21.73
CA ASN A 212 -11.68 5.52 20.84
C ASN A 212 -12.01 5.77 19.36
N PHE A 213 -12.67 6.88 19.03
CA PHE A 213 -12.87 7.33 17.65
C PHE A 213 -11.66 8.13 17.13
N ALA A 214 -10.76 8.61 17.97
CA ALA A 214 -9.55 9.27 17.48
C ALA A 214 -8.68 8.34 16.61
N GLY A 215 -7.91 8.95 15.70
CA GLY A 215 -6.90 8.30 14.87
C GLY A 215 -7.03 8.62 13.38
N GLY A 216 -6.25 7.88 12.58
CA GLY A 216 -6.24 8.03 11.13
C GLY A 216 -7.39 7.29 10.45
N TYR A 217 -7.93 7.93 9.43
CA TYR A 217 -9.03 7.47 8.60
C TYR A 217 -8.62 7.49 7.13
N ARG A 218 -9.29 6.66 6.34
CA ARG A 218 -9.12 6.61 4.89
C ARG A 218 -10.47 6.59 4.20
N CYS A 219 -10.65 7.49 3.24
CA CYS A 219 -11.77 7.48 2.32
C CYS A 219 -11.29 6.94 0.96
N GLU A 220 -12.01 5.97 0.42
CA GLU A 220 -11.76 5.37 -0.89
C GLU A 220 -12.97 5.59 -1.77
N VAL A 221 -12.79 6.24 -2.92
CA VAL A 221 -13.80 6.42 -3.96
C VAL A 221 -13.40 5.57 -5.16
N SER A 222 -14.31 4.76 -5.67
CA SER A 222 -14.11 4.05 -6.94
C SER A 222 -15.26 4.28 -7.90
N SER A 223 -14.95 4.48 -9.18
CA SER A 223 -15.92 4.52 -10.26
C SER A 223 -15.36 3.84 -11.50
N LYS A 224 -15.95 2.69 -11.87
CA LYS A 224 -15.55 1.84 -13.00
C LYS A 224 -14.04 1.54 -12.98
N ASP A 225 -13.26 2.25 -13.79
CA ASP A 225 -11.80 2.11 -14.00
C ASP A 225 -10.98 3.13 -13.20
N LYS A 226 -11.63 4.07 -12.53
CA LYS A 226 -10.99 5.10 -11.70
C LYS A 226 -11.11 4.75 -10.22
N PHE A 227 -10.05 5.02 -9.49
CA PHE A 227 -9.97 4.85 -8.04
C PHE A 227 -9.20 6.02 -7.46
N ASP A 228 -9.72 6.60 -6.38
CA ASP A 228 -9.11 7.70 -5.67
C ASP A 228 -9.18 7.42 -4.17
N SER A 229 -8.16 7.85 -3.42
CA SER A 229 -8.14 7.69 -1.98
C SER A 229 -7.51 8.88 -1.29
N CYS A 230 -8.02 9.22 -0.12
CA CYS A 230 -7.43 10.21 0.74
C CYS A 230 -7.44 9.73 2.19
N ASN A 231 -6.44 10.16 2.94
CA ASN A 231 -6.33 9.94 4.38
C ASN A 231 -6.64 11.26 5.10
N PHE A 232 -7.21 11.15 6.28
CA PHE A 232 -7.49 12.27 7.17
C PHE A 232 -7.49 11.79 8.62
N ASP A 233 -7.37 12.71 9.56
CA ASP A 233 -7.27 12.39 10.98
C ASP A 233 -8.45 12.98 11.77
N LEU A 234 -8.86 12.25 12.81
CA LEU A 234 -9.73 12.78 13.85
C LEU A 234 -8.97 12.81 15.18
N MET A 235 -8.86 13.98 15.78
CA MET A 235 -8.40 14.14 17.16
C MET A 235 -9.61 14.31 18.08
N VAL A 236 -9.60 13.63 19.23
CA VAL A 236 -10.66 13.78 20.24
C VAL A 236 -10.02 14.21 21.55
N HIS A 237 -10.38 15.41 22.00
CA HIS A 237 -9.90 15.98 23.26
C HIS A 237 -10.79 15.51 24.41
N GLY A 238 -10.17 15.09 25.51
CA GLY A 238 -10.88 14.74 26.73
C GLY A 238 -11.47 15.98 27.41
N VAL A 239 -12.53 15.78 28.19
CA VAL A 239 -13.20 16.81 29.00
C VAL A 239 -12.67 16.81 30.43
#